data_AF-A0A699Z1F5-F1
#
_entry.id   AF-A0A699Z1F5-F1
#
_cell.length_a   1.000
_cell.length_b   1.000
_cell.length_c   1.000
_cell.angle_alpha   90.00
_cell.angle_beta   90.00
_cell.angle_gamma   90.00
#
_symmetry.space_group_name_H-M   'P 1'
#
loop_
_entity.id
_entity.type
_entity.pdbx_description
1 polymer ?
#
loop_
_entity_poly.entity_id
_entity_poly.type
_entity_poly.pdbx_seq_one_letter_code
_entity_poly.pdbx_strand_id
1 'polypeptide(L)'
;MLPTVTGTVCSSFIRSKLTRSQVQHDSGLIQARHNTQRWNENIKLELQHLAAATPTGTSLVAIQWHVAVTLATWDTVWEAYLHPKWAEQKMRLHGAQEKVLERYFKELEEEAAIESQK
;
A
#
# COMPACT_ATOMS: atom_id res chain seq x y z
N MET A 1 -14.12 37.20 -23.04
CA MET A 1 -13.70 35.96 -23.74
C MET A 1 -12.75 35.24 -22.79
N LEU A 2 -13.26 34.29 -22.00
CA LEU A 2 -12.47 33.49 -21.07
C LEU A 2 -12.12 32.18 -21.79
N PRO A 3 -10.84 31.75 -21.82
CA PRO A 3 -10.46 30.62 -22.64
C PRO A 3 -10.92 29.31 -22.01
N THR A 4 -11.12 28.35 -22.91
CA THR A 4 -11.59 26.98 -22.79
C THR A 4 -10.62 26.07 -22.00
N VAL A 5 -10.14 26.50 -20.84
CA VAL A 5 -9.13 25.76 -20.05
C VAL A 5 -9.66 24.39 -19.57
N THR A 6 -10.98 24.26 -19.39
CA THR A 6 -11.60 23.01 -18.95
C THR A 6 -11.64 21.92 -20.02
N GLY A 7 -11.63 22.30 -21.32
CA GLY A 7 -11.68 21.32 -22.42
C GLY A 7 -10.33 20.66 -22.68
N THR A 8 -9.24 21.43 -22.60
CA THR A 8 -7.87 21.00 -22.92
C THR A 8 -7.31 20.05 -21.86
N VAL A 9 -7.54 20.34 -20.57
CA VAL A 9 -7.12 19.47 -19.45
C VAL A 9 -7.81 18.10 -19.50
N CYS A 10 -9.04 18.04 -19.99
CA CYS A 10 -9.79 16.80 -20.13
C CYS A 10 -9.26 15.93 -21.28
N SER A 11 -8.76 16.55 -22.36
CA SER A 11 -8.15 15.88 -23.51
C SER A 11 -6.78 15.27 -23.17
N SER A 12 -5.91 16.02 -22.49
CA SER A 12 -4.58 15.53 -22.06
C SER A 12 -4.71 14.36 -21.07
N PHE A 13 -5.64 14.43 -20.11
CA PHE A 13 -5.90 13.35 -19.14
C PHE A 13 -6.32 12.01 -19.79
N ILE A 14 -7.03 12.05 -20.92
CA ILE A 14 -7.42 10.84 -21.65
C ILE A 14 -6.21 10.23 -22.39
N ARG A 15 -5.20 11.05 -22.72
CA ARG A 15 -4.07 10.70 -23.59
C ARG A 15 -2.84 10.19 -22.82
N SER A 16 -2.44 10.85 -21.73
CA SER A 16 -1.32 10.42 -20.89
C SER A 16 -1.85 9.50 -19.78
N LYS A 17 -2.10 8.22 -20.07
CA LYS A 17 -2.54 7.28 -19.02
C LYS A 17 -1.37 6.90 -18.10
N LEU A 18 -1.36 7.42 -16.86
CA LEU A 18 -0.54 6.83 -15.79
C LEU A 18 -1.03 5.40 -15.51
N THR A 19 -0.15 4.42 -15.71
CA THR A 19 -0.53 3.01 -15.52
C THR A 19 -0.33 2.57 -14.08
N ARG A 20 -1.14 1.61 -13.63
CA ARG A 20 -0.95 0.96 -12.32
C ARG A 20 0.47 0.40 -12.16
N SER A 21 1.02 -0.21 -13.21
CA SER A 21 2.38 -0.77 -13.19
C SER A 21 3.43 0.32 -12.92
N GLN A 22 3.28 1.47 -13.60
CA GLN A 22 4.14 2.64 -13.42
C GLN A 22 4.12 3.11 -11.96
N VAL A 23 2.92 3.27 -11.38
CA VAL A 23 2.77 3.67 -9.97
C VAL A 23 3.43 2.66 -9.05
N GLN A 24 3.24 1.36 -9.28
CA GLN A 24 3.81 0.31 -8.43
C GLN A 24 5.34 0.29 -8.45
N HIS A 25 5.93 0.48 -9.62
CA HIS A 25 7.38 0.54 -9.80
C HIS A 25 7.94 1.83 -9.19
N ASP A 26 7.42 2.99 -9.60
CA ASP A 26 8.02 4.30 -9.30
C ASP A 26 7.76 4.75 -7.85
N SER A 27 6.72 4.23 -7.20
CA SER A 27 6.50 4.45 -5.75
C SER A 27 7.31 3.50 -4.86
N GLY A 28 7.97 2.49 -5.44
CA GLY A 28 8.66 1.44 -4.67
C GLY A 28 7.71 0.48 -3.96
N LEU A 29 6.42 0.40 -4.36
CA LEU A 29 5.43 -0.50 -3.75
C LEU A 29 5.88 -1.96 -3.80
N ILE A 30 6.51 -2.37 -4.90
CA ILE A 30 7.03 -3.74 -5.06
C ILE A 30 8.08 -4.03 -3.98
N GLN A 31 9.00 -3.08 -3.75
CA GLN A 31 10.02 -3.24 -2.72
C GLN A 31 9.43 -3.23 -1.31
N ALA A 32 8.48 -2.34 -1.03
CA ALA A 32 7.77 -2.31 0.25
C ALA A 32 7.04 -3.65 0.52
N ARG A 33 6.43 -4.24 -0.51
CA ARG A 33 5.80 -5.57 -0.42
C ARG A 33 6.83 -6.66 -0.08
N HIS A 34 7.98 -6.69 -0.75
CA HIS A 34 9.03 -7.66 -0.46
C HIS A 34 9.57 -7.52 0.97
N ASN A 35 9.76 -6.28 1.44
CA ASN A 35 10.18 -6.02 2.82
C ASN A 35 9.16 -6.53 3.85
N THR A 36 7.86 -6.24 3.63
CA THR A 36 6.77 -6.75 4.47
C THR A 36 6.77 -8.28 4.52
N GLN A 37 6.94 -8.93 3.37
CA GLN A 37 7.00 -10.39 3.29
C GLN A 37 8.20 -10.92 4.09
N ARG A 38 9.39 -10.35 3.88
CA ARG A 38 10.61 -10.73 4.61
C ARG A 38 10.46 -10.55 6.12
N TRP A 39 9.85 -9.46 6.58
CA TRP A 39 9.64 -9.24 8.01
C TRP A 39 8.60 -10.20 8.60
N ASN A 40 7.57 -10.56 7.85
CA ASN A 40 6.61 -11.57 8.26
C ASN A 40 7.23 -12.98 8.32
N GLU A 41 8.30 -13.26 7.56
CA GLU A 41 8.98 -14.56 7.66
C GLU A 41 9.54 -14.82 9.06
N ASN A 42 9.94 -13.77 9.79
CA ASN A 42 10.46 -13.89 11.15
C ASN A 42 9.42 -14.36 12.17
N ILE A 43 8.13 -14.18 11.89
CA ILE A 43 7.00 -14.58 12.75
C ILE A 43 6.07 -15.58 12.06
N LYS A 44 6.56 -16.23 10.99
CA LYS A 44 5.72 -17.07 10.12
C LYS A 44 5.12 -18.25 10.87
N LEU A 45 5.87 -18.84 11.80
CA LEU A 45 5.44 -20.00 12.57
C LEU A 45 4.28 -19.63 13.50
N GLU A 46 4.41 -18.49 14.19
CA GLU A 46 3.41 -17.93 15.09
C GLU A 46 2.13 -17.58 14.32
N LEU A 47 2.27 -16.97 13.14
CA LEU A 47 1.13 -16.69 12.26
C LEU A 47 0.44 -17.97 11.77
N GLN A 48 1.20 -19.04 11.49
CA GLN A 48 0.63 -20.34 11.12
C GLN A 48 -0.09 -21.01 12.29
N HIS A 49 0.47 -20.95 13.50
CA HIS A 49 -0.19 -21.46 14.70
C HIS A 49 -1.49 -20.71 15.00
N LEU A 50 -1.50 -19.38 14.89
CA LEU A 50 -2.71 -18.57 15.02
C LEU A 50 -3.77 -18.94 13.98
N ALA A 51 -3.36 -19.09 12.71
CA ALA A 51 -4.27 -19.48 11.64
C ALA A 51 -4.87 -20.87 11.89
N ALA A 52 -4.07 -21.85 12.33
CA ALA A 52 -4.52 -23.20 12.63
C ALA A 52 -5.47 -23.26 13.84
N ALA A 53 -5.25 -22.39 14.83
CA ALA A 53 -6.08 -22.30 16.02
C ALA A 53 -7.33 -21.43 15.82
N THR A 54 -7.55 -20.86 14.62
CA THR A 54 -8.72 -20.01 14.37
C THR A 54 -9.99 -20.88 14.39
N PRO A 55 -10.95 -20.60 15.28
CA PRO A 55 -12.09 -21.47 15.49
C PRO A 55 -13.10 -21.29 14.36
N THR A 56 -13.38 -22.37 13.62
CA THR A 56 -14.48 -22.42 12.65
C THR A 56 -15.75 -22.88 13.38
N GLY A 57 -16.38 -21.97 14.12
CA GLY A 57 -17.62 -22.22 14.86
C GLY A 57 -17.55 -21.83 16.34
N THR A 58 -18.59 -22.20 17.10
CA THR A 58 -18.81 -21.75 18.48
C THR A 58 -18.42 -22.79 19.54
N SER A 59 -17.65 -23.82 19.18
CA SER A 59 -17.21 -24.83 20.14
C SER A 59 -16.39 -24.18 21.26
N LEU A 60 -16.82 -24.35 22.51
CA LEU A 60 -16.13 -23.80 23.67
C LEU A 60 -14.67 -24.26 23.75
N VAL A 61 -14.40 -25.53 23.42
CA VAL A 61 -13.05 -26.10 23.41
C VAL A 61 -12.20 -25.45 22.31
N ALA A 62 -12.77 -25.21 21.12
CA ALA A 62 -12.06 -24.53 20.04
C ALA A 62 -11.75 -23.07 20.39
N ILE A 63 -12.69 -22.38 21.05
CA ILE A 63 -12.48 -21.00 21.54
C ILE A 63 -11.40 -20.97 22.61
N GLN A 64 -11.42 -21.89 23.59
CA GLN A 64 -10.39 -21.98 24.62
C GLN A 64 -9.01 -22.24 24.03
N TRP A 65 -8.91 -23.16 23.06
CA TRP A 65 -7.65 -23.42 22.36
C TRP A 65 -7.16 -22.19 21.58
N HIS A 66 -8.05 -21.50 20.87
CA HIS A 66 -7.73 -20.27 20.17
C HIS A 66 -7.18 -19.19 21.11
N VAL A 67 -7.83 -18.99 22.27
CA VAL A 67 -7.39 -18.03 23.29
C VAL A 67 -6.02 -18.43 23.84
N ALA A 68 -5.80 -19.71 24.15
CA ALA A 68 -4.51 -20.19 24.66
C ALA A 68 -3.37 -19.97 23.65
N VAL A 69 -3.58 -20.27 22.37
CA VAL A 69 -2.60 -20.03 21.30
C VAL A 69 -2.36 -18.54 21.09
N THR A 70 -3.42 -17.72 21.14
CA THR A 70 -3.30 -16.27 21.03
C THR A 70 -2.46 -15.70 22.15
N LEU A 71 -2.71 -16.08 23.41
CA LEU A 71 -1.92 -15.62 24.56
C LEU A 71 -0.47 -16.10 24.48
N ALA A 72 -0.22 -17.34 24.06
CA ALA A 72 1.13 -17.88 23.94
C ALA A 72 1.97 -17.23 22.83
N THR A 73 1.33 -16.67 21.79
CA THR A 73 2.01 -16.03 20.65
C THR A 73 1.95 -14.51 20.70
N TRP A 74 1.22 -13.94 21.67
CA TRP A 74 0.90 -12.52 21.75
C TRP A 74 2.14 -11.65 21.75
N ASP A 75 3.07 -11.90 22.67
CA ASP A 75 4.28 -11.07 22.84
C ASP A 75 5.15 -11.11 21.58
N THR A 76 5.44 -12.30 21.05
CA THR A 76 6.27 -12.46 19.84
C THR A 76 5.66 -11.76 18.61
N VAL A 77 4.35 -11.91 18.40
CA VAL A 77 3.67 -11.31 17.25
C VAL A 77 3.57 -9.79 17.40
N TRP A 78 3.23 -9.28 18.58
CA TRP A 78 3.12 -7.85 18.81
C TRP A 78 4.46 -7.13 18.87
N GLU A 79 5.51 -7.71 19.46
CA GLU A 79 6.86 -7.14 19.40
C GLU A 79 7.31 -6.95 17.95
N ALA A 80 7.02 -7.93 17.08
CA ALA A 80 7.33 -7.82 15.66
C ALA A 80 6.53 -6.72 14.96
N TYR A 81 5.23 -6.56 15.25
CA TYR A 81 4.36 -5.57 14.60
C TYR A 81 4.47 -4.14 15.17
N LEU A 82 4.84 -3.98 16.44
CA LEU A 82 5.05 -2.68 17.05
C LEU A 82 6.36 -2.03 16.63
N HIS A 83 7.21 -2.75 15.91
CA HIS A 83 8.49 -2.23 15.46
C HIS A 83 8.30 -0.99 14.53
N PRO A 84 8.98 0.15 14.79
CA PRO A 84 8.80 1.41 14.03
C PRO A 84 8.96 1.28 12.51
N LYS A 85 9.80 0.34 12.05
CA LYS A 85 9.99 -0.02 10.63
C LYS A 85 8.70 -0.13 9.81
N TRP A 86 7.60 -0.60 10.41
CA TRP A 86 6.31 -0.73 9.72
C TRP A 86 5.70 0.63 9.42
N ALA A 87 5.67 1.51 10.41
CA ALA A 87 5.18 2.87 10.27
C ALA A 87 6.08 3.67 9.31
N GLU A 88 7.41 3.57 9.47
CA GLU A 88 8.37 4.24 8.59
C GLU A 88 8.20 3.84 7.12
N GLN A 89 8.08 2.54 6.84
CA GLN A 89 7.87 2.07 5.48
C GLN A 89 6.56 2.59 4.90
N LYS A 90 5.47 2.56 5.68
CA LYS A 90 4.17 3.05 5.24
C LYS A 90 4.22 4.54 4.90
N MET A 91 4.87 5.36 5.75
CA MET A 91 5.03 6.79 5.50
C MET A 91 5.89 7.09 4.27
N ARG A 92 7.01 6.37 4.10
CA ARG A 92 7.86 6.50 2.90
C ARG A 92 7.10 6.13 1.63
N LEU A 93 6.33 5.06 1.66
CA LEU A 93 5.53 4.61 0.52
C LEU A 93 4.46 5.65 0.16
N HIS A 94 3.73 6.20 1.13
CA HIS A 94 2.76 7.26 0.87
C HIS A 94 3.42 8.50 0.25
N GLY A 95 4.52 8.98 0.82
CA GLY A 95 5.25 10.11 0.23
C GLY A 95 5.82 9.82 -1.16
N ALA A 96 6.21 8.57 -1.44
CA ALA A 96 6.65 8.17 -2.78
C ALA A 96 5.49 8.13 -3.79
N GLN A 97 4.33 7.64 -3.38
CA GLN A 97 3.12 7.66 -4.22
C GLN A 97 2.66 9.08 -4.54
N GLU A 98 2.68 9.96 -3.55
CA GLU A 98 2.37 11.38 -3.73
C GLU A 98 3.31 12.02 -4.77
N LYS A 99 4.62 11.79 -4.64
CA LYS A 99 5.60 12.27 -5.64
C LYS A 99 5.38 11.72 -7.05
N VAL A 100 4.87 10.50 -7.20
CA VAL A 100 4.53 9.95 -8.52
C VAL A 100 3.34 10.71 -9.11
N LEU A 101 2.33 10.99 -8.31
CA LEU A 101 1.14 11.74 -8.73
C LEU A 101 1.48 13.20 -9.04
N GLU A 102 2.29 13.86 -8.22
CA GLU A 102 2.76 15.23 -8.47
C GLU A 102 3.46 15.36 -9.82
N ARG A 103 4.35 14.41 -10.15
CA ARG A 103 5.03 14.41 -11.47
C ARG A 103 4.03 14.24 -12.61
N TYR A 104 3.08 13.33 -12.44
CA TYR A 104 2.06 13.08 -13.45
C TYR A 104 1.17 14.32 -13.69
N PHE A 105 0.72 14.98 -12.64
CA PHE A 105 -0.07 16.21 -12.78
C PHE A 105 0.74 17.34 -13.43
N LYS A 106 2.02 17.46 -13.10
CA LYS A 106 2.90 18.43 -13.75
C LYS A 106 3.04 18.18 -15.25
N GLU A 107 3.23 16.92 -15.67
CA GLU A 107 3.29 16.54 -17.09
C GLU A 107 1.97 16.88 -17.82
N LEU A 108 0.82 16.65 -17.19
CA LEU A 108 -0.49 17.01 -17.73
C LEU A 108 -0.67 18.52 -17.94
N GLU A 109 -0.19 19.34 -17.00
CA GLU A 109 -0.23 20.80 -17.10
C GLU A 109 0.65 21.30 -18.26
N GLU A 110 1.85 20.74 -18.41
CA GLU A 110 2.76 21.05 -19.52
C GLU A 110 2.15 20.65 -20.88
N GLU A 111 1.55 19.45 -20.99
CA GLU A 111 0.84 19.01 -22.20
C GLU A 111 -0.33 19.95 -22.56
N ALA A 112 -1.13 20.32 -21.56
CA ALA A 112 -2.26 21.23 -21.76
C ALA A 112 -1.80 22.64 -22.20
N ALA A 113 -0.68 23.12 -21.67
CA ALA A 113 -0.08 24.39 -22.07
C ALA A 113 0.42 24.38 -23.52
N ILE A 114 1.07 23.29 -23.95
CA ILE A 114 1.51 23.10 -25.35
C ILE A 114 0.30 23.04 -26.30
N GLU A 115 -0.77 22.33 -25.92
CA GLU A 115 -1.98 22.22 -26.73
C GLU A 115 -2.70 23.57 -26.85
N SER A 116 -2.72 24.39 -25.80
CA SER A 116 -3.32 25.73 -25.83
C SER A 116 -2.53 26.76 -26.68
N GLN A 117 -1.26 26.51 -26.97
CA GLN A 117 -0.41 27.38 -27.81
C GLN A 117 -0.48 27.01 -29.31
N LYS A 118 -1.19 25.94 -29.64
CA LYS A 118 -1.31 25.39 -31.00
C LYS A 118 -2.61 25.80 -31.66
#